data_AF-K9WN29-F1
#
_entry.id   AF-K9WN29-F1
#
_cell.length_a   1.000
_cell.length_b   1.000
_cell.length_c   1.000
_cell.angle_alpha   90.00
_cell.angle_beta   90.00
_cell.angle_gamma   90.00
#
_symmetry.space_group_name_H-M   'P 1'
#
loop_
_entity.id
_entity.type
_entity.pdbx_description
1 polymer ?
#
loop_
_entity_poly.entity_id
_entity_poly.type
_entity_poly.pdbx_seq_one_letter_code
_entity_poly.pdbx_strand_id
1 'polypeptide(L)'
;MLFELSKGNWVQRLYPHYPKSAYGTPPLVMQGGDPYIRALMRTITASEANDSQPYTLLYGGDRAWDLSRHPNRCVRIVAGPNVGNCTTAAGRYQFLNTTWDKMAQRYHPQPSGFLFWRNYGFQPEYQDAVVYRWLSDKNAWGVDISTQLRKGRVNDVLRRLSGTWTSLGYGIETNSMSGYLPTIYQRMLKEELKKSG
;
A
#
# COMPACT_ATOMS: atom_id res chain seq x y z
N MET A 1 -12.96 36.99 19.94
CA MET A 1 -12.75 35.80 20.77
C MET A 1 -11.80 34.88 20.01
N LEU A 2 -10.52 35.02 20.30
CA LEU A 2 -9.42 34.27 19.70
C LEU A 2 -9.41 32.87 20.31
N PHE A 3 -9.45 31.82 19.48
CA PHE A 3 -9.22 30.46 19.97
C PHE A 3 -7.72 30.20 20.00
N GLU A 4 -7.20 30.02 21.21
CA GLU A 4 -5.83 29.58 21.50
C GLU A 4 -5.58 28.17 20.95
N LEU A 5 -4.54 28.05 20.13
CA LEU A 5 -4.01 26.77 19.66
C LEU A 5 -3.16 26.14 20.77
N SER A 6 -3.76 25.21 21.51
CA SER A 6 -3.04 24.29 22.39
C SER A 6 -1.91 23.59 21.63
N LYS A 7 -0.67 23.75 22.09
CA LYS A 7 0.54 23.07 21.60
C LYS A 7 0.55 21.60 22.05
N GLY A 8 -0.50 20.86 21.73
CA GLY A 8 -0.58 19.40 21.93
C GLY A 8 0.09 18.66 20.77
N ASN A 9 0.68 17.51 21.04
CA ASN A 9 1.46 16.70 20.09
C ASN A 9 0.60 16.23 18.89
N TRP A 10 0.56 17.03 17.81
CA TRP A 10 -0.36 16.89 16.67
C TRP A 10 -0.16 15.61 15.84
N VAL A 11 1.00 14.94 15.97
CA VAL A 11 1.39 13.78 15.14
C VAL A 11 0.58 12.53 15.49
N GLN A 12 0.20 12.33 16.76
CA GLN A 12 -0.51 11.13 17.20
C GLN A 12 -2.02 11.13 16.86
N ARG A 13 -2.61 12.31 16.63
CA ARG A 13 -4.05 12.45 16.31
C ARG A 13 -4.37 12.13 14.85
N LEU A 14 -3.41 12.29 13.93
CA LEU A 14 -3.59 12.05 12.49
C LEU A 14 -3.20 10.63 12.07
N TYR A 15 -2.45 9.90 12.89
CA TYR A 15 -1.96 8.56 12.59
C TYR A 15 -2.08 7.68 13.84
N PRO A 16 -3.29 7.20 14.17
CA PRO A 16 -3.46 6.36 15.34
C PRO A 16 -2.58 5.11 15.20
N HIS A 17 -2.06 4.64 16.33
CA HIS A 17 -1.52 3.29 16.40
C HIS A 17 -2.68 2.34 16.09
N TYR A 18 -2.75 1.87 14.84
CA TYR A 18 -3.74 0.90 14.46
C TYR A 18 -3.30 -0.40 15.14
N PRO A 19 -4.08 -0.95 16.08
CA PRO A 19 -3.80 -2.30 16.53
C PRO A 19 -3.75 -3.14 15.26
N LYS A 20 -2.65 -3.89 15.09
CA LYS A 20 -2.65 -4.95 14.07
C LYS A 20 -3.97 -5.69 14.30
N SER A 21 -4.78 -5.91 13.26
CA SER A 21 -5.87 -6.86 13.44
C SER A 21 -5.25 -8.10 14.06
N ALA A 22 -6.02 -8.88 14.81
CA ALA A 22 -5.51 -10.07 15.50
C ALA A 22 -4.66 -11.00 14.58
N TYR A 23 -4.67 -10.77 13.25
CA TYR A 23 -4.07 -11.61 12.23
C TYR A 23 -3.30 -10.89 11.10
N GLY A 24 -2.82 -9.63 11.23
CA GLY A 24 -1.53 -9.29 10.59
C GLY A 24 -1.31 -8.00 9.78
N THR A 25 -2.25 -7.08 9.57
CA THR A 25 -1.94 -5.69 9.13
C THR A 25 -3.04 -4.71 9.57
N PRO A 26 -2.77 -3.41 9.76
CA PRO A 26 -3.78 -2.38 10.01
C PRO A 26 -4.91 -2.38 8.97
N PRO A 27 -6.15 -1.94 9.30
CA PRO A 27 -7.21 -1.78 8.32
C PRO A 27 -6.84 -0.76 7.23
N LEU A 28 -7.51 -0.83 6.08
CA LEU A 28 -7.44 0.21 5.05
C LEU A 28 -8.10 1.49 5.56
N VAL A 29 -7.58 2.65 5.15
CA VAL A 29 -8.21 3.95 5.44
C VAL A 29 -9.37 4.18 4.49
N MET A 30 -9.25 3.75 3.23
CA MET A 30 -10.36 3.82 2.28
C MET A 30 -11.57 3.00 2.78
N GLN A 31 -12.77 3.54 2.55
CA GLN A 31 -14.04 2.89 2.85
C GLN A 31 -14.70 2.35 1.57
N GLY A 32 -15.56 1.33 1.72
CA GLY A 32 -16.23 0.67 0.60
C GLY A 32 -15.27 -0.02 -0.38
N GLY A 33 -15.78 -0.39 -1.56
CA GLY A 33 -15.03 -1.12 -2.59
C GLY A 33 -15.16 -2.65 -2.48
N ASP A 34 -14.62 -3.36 -3.47
CA ASP A 34 -14.71 -4.82 -3.54
C ASP A 34 -13.90 -5.49 -2.40
N PRO A 35 -14.53 -6.27 -1.50
CA PRO A 35 -13.84 -6.93 -0.40
C PRO A 35 -12.71 -7.87 -0.85
N TYR A 36 -12.78 -8.43 -2.05
CA TYR A 36 -11.72 -9.29 -2.60
C TYR A 36 -10.46 -8.49 -2.93
N ILE A 37 -10.61 -7.31 -3.53
CA ILE A 37 -9.48 -6.40 -3.82
C ILE A 37 -8.94 -5.81 -2.53
N ARG A 38 -9.80 -5.41 -1.59
CA ARG A 38 -9.38 -4.89 -0.28
C ARG A 38 -8.57 -5.91 0.52
N ALA A 39 -8.98 -7.18 0.51
CA ALA A 39 -8.23 -8.26 1.13
C ALA A 39 -6.85 -8.46 0.48
N LEU A 40 -6.78 -8.32 -0.84
CA LEU A 40 -5.53 -8.39 -1.60
C LEU A 40 -4.60 -7.22 -1.23
N MET A 41 -5.12 -5.99 -1.14
CA MET A 41 -4.34 -4.81 -0.69
C MET A 41 -3.73 -5.04 0.69
N ARG A 42 -4.51 -5.57 1.64
CA ARG A 42 -4.01 -5.90 3.00
C ARG A 42 -2.98 -7.03 2.99
N THR A 43 -3.05 -7.93 2.01
CA THR A 43 -2.07 -9.00 1.80
C THR A 43 -0.76 -8.46 1.26
N ILE A 44 -0.80 -7.52 0.31
CA ILE A 44 0.40 -6.81 -0.19
C ILE A 44 1.08 -6.07 0.96
N THR A 45 0.30 -5.40 1.83
CA THR A 45 0.88 -4.77 3.04
C THR A 45 1.59 -5.77 3.95
N ALA A 46 1.10 -7.01 4.05
CA ALA A 46 1.72 -8.01 4.91
C ALA A 46 3.11 -8.44 4.44
N SER A 47 3.42 -8.29 3.15
CA SER A 47 4.75 -8.54 2.60
C SER A 47 5.62 -7.28 2.51
N GLU A 48 5.02 -6.14 2.14
CA GLU A 48 5.75 -4.89 1.87
C GLU A 48 5.98 -4.04 3.12
N ALA A 49 5.00 -3.99 4.03
CA ALA A 49 5.00 -3.05 5.16
C ALA A 49 4.23 -3.64 6.37
N ASN A 50 4.71 -4.77 6.90
CA ASN A 50 4.11 -5.44 8.07
C ASN A 50 4.39 -4.69 9.38
N ASP A 51 3.86 -3.48 9.47
CA ASP A 51 4.10 -2.51 10.52
C ASP A 51 2.77 -1.94 11.05
N SER A 52 2.79 -1.35 12.25
CA SER A 52 1.62 -0.70 12.86
C SER A 52 1.22 0.62 12.19
N GLN A 53 2.15 1.27 11.48
CA GLN A 53 1.96 2.52 10.76
C GLN A 53 2.46 2.42 9.31
N PRO A 54 1.87 1.53 8.49
CA PRO A 54 2.44 1.16 7.19
C PRO A 54 2.49 2.33 6.21
N TYR A 55 1.56 3.30 6.30
CA TYR A 55 1.49 4.44 5.37
C TYR A 55 2.65 5.44 5.47
N THR A 56 3.33 5.50 6.61
CA THR A 56 4.47 6.41 6.85
C THR A 56 5.81 5.70 6.69
N LEU A 57 5.82 4.38 6.49
CA LEU A 57 7.01 3.54 6.51
C LEU A 57 7.90 3.80 5.29
N LEU A 58 9.18 4.04 5.52
CA LEU A 58 10.23 4.04 4.50
C LEU A 58 10.92 2.69 4.50
N TYR A 59 11.51 2.32 3.35
CA TYR A 59 12.45 1.21 3.32
C TYR A 59 13.51 1.36 4.43
N GLY A 60 13.81 0.26 5.13
CA GLY A 60 14.75 0.27 6.26
C GLY A 60 14.12 0.63 7.62
N GLY A 61 12.84 1.01 7.67
CA GLY A 61 12.09 1.14 8.94
C GLY A 61 11.84 2.57 9.44
N ASP A 62 12.48 3.57 8.84
CA ASP A 62 12.28 4.99 9.17
C ASP A 62 10.90 5.51 8.72
N ARG A 63 10.54 6.75 9.09
CA ARG A 63 9.22 7.34 8.84
C ARG A 63 9.27 8.67 8.08
N ALA A 64 8.29 8.84 7.20
CA ALA A 64 7.91 10.11 6.62
C ALA A 64 6.56 10.57 7.18
N TRP A 65 6.54 11.75 7.79
CA TRP A 65 5.33 12.35 8.39
C TRP A 65 4.65 13.37 7.48
N ASP A 66 5.42 14.06 6.64
CA ASP A 66 4.86 14.86 5.55
C ASP A 66 4.54 13.93 4.37
N LEU A 67 3.25 13.70 4.18
CA LEU A 67 2.69 12.91 3.09
C LEU A 67 1.94 13.78 2.08
N SER A 68 2.20 15.09 2.03
CA SER A 68 1.63 15.99 1.01
C SER A 68 2.07 15.65 -0.41
N ARG A 69 3.11 14.82 -0.54
CA ARG A 69 3.67 14.21 -1.75
C ARG A 69 4.42 12.93 -1.36
N HIS A 70 4.84 12.13 -2.33
CA HIS A 70 5.71 11.00 -2.06
C HIS A 70 7.06 11.49 -1.48
N PRO A 71 7.59 10.89 -0.40
CA PRO A 71 8.72 11.46 0.33
C PRO A 71 10.03 11.48 -0.46
N ASN A 72 10.15 10.63 -1.49
CA ASN A 72 11.29 10.57 -2.41
C ASN A 72 12.66 10.54 -1.69
N ARG A 73 12.72 9.93 -0.50
CA ARG A 73 13.96 9.83 0.27
C ARG A 73 14.77 8.66 -0.26
N CYS A 74 15.99 8.95 -0.67
CA CYS A 74 16.93 7.94 -1.11
C CYS A 74 17.50 7.19 0.10
N VAL A 75 17.05 5.95 0.31
CA VAL A 75 17.54 5.07 1.38
C VAL A 75 18.44 3.99 0.79
N ARG A 76 19.60 3.77 1.40
CA ARG A 76 20.55 2.76 0.95
C ARG A 76 20.01 1.35 1.23
N ILE A 77 20.09 0.49 0.22
CA ILE A 77 19.74 -0.93 0.32
C ILE A 77 20.85 -1.66 1.08
N VAL A 78 20.48 -2.31 2.19
CA VAL A 78 21.41 -3.00 3.09
C VAL A 78 21.34 -4.52 3.03
N ALA A 79 20.35 -5.07 2.30
CA ALA A 79 20.20 -6.51 2.09
C ALA A 79 19.64 -6.81 0.69
N GLY A 80 19.95 -7.99 0.16
CA GLY A 80 19.48 -8.47 -1.15
C GLY A 80 20.44 -8.21 -2.32
N PRO A 81 20.03 -8.54 -3.56
CA PRO A 81 20.87 -8.42 -4.76
C PRO A 81 21.26 -6.98 -5.11
N ASN A 82 20.53 -5.99 -4.56
CA ASN A 82 20.72 -4.57 -4.85
C ASN A 82 21.48 -3.81 -3.73
N VAL A 83 22.18 -4.52 -2.83
CA VAL A 83 22.96 -3.89 -1.75
C VAL A 83 23.89 -2.80 -2.28
N GLY A 84 23.87 -1.64 -1.62
CA GLY A 84 24.67 -0.48 -2.01
C GLY A 84 23.96 0.48 -2.97
N ASN A 85 22.91 0.04 -3.67
CA ASN A 85 22.04 0.92 -4.43
C ASN A 85 21.10 1.71 -3.50
N CYS A 86 20.41 2.67 -4.09
CA CYS A 86 19.40 3.46 -3.42
C CYS A 86 17.98 3.04 -3.84
N THR A 87 17.06 3.02 -2.88
CA THR A 87 15.62 2.90 -3.13
C THR A 87 14.87 4.07 -2.52
N THR A 88 13.75 4.45 -3.12
CA THR A 88 12.82 5.43 -2.58
C THR A 88 11.54 4.78 -2.08
N ALA A 89 11.54 3.47 -1.84
CA ALA A 89 10.36 2.72 -1.45
C ALA A 89 9.74 3.29 -0.16
N ALA A 90 8.45 3.64 -0.24
CA ALA A 90 7.74 4.26 0.86
C ALA A 90 6.25 3.89 0.90
N GLY A 91 5.66 4.07 2.08
CA GLY A 91 4.26 3.86 2.35
C GLY A 91 3.84 2.40 2.41
N ARG A 92 2.53 2.21 2.51
CA ARG A 92 1.90 0.92 2.81
C ARG A 92 2.16 -0.16 1.77
N TYR A 93 2.46 0.28 0.55
CA TYR A 93 2.67 -0.55 -0.62
C TYR A 93 4.09 -0.40 -1.20
N GLN A 94 5.00 0.22 -0.44
CA GLN A 94 6.41 0.44 -0.79
C GLN A 94 6.63 0.99 -2.20
N PHE A 95 5.86 2.01 -2.58
CA PHE A 95 5.99 2.65 -3.88
C PHE A 95 7.37 3.29 -4.04
N LEU A 96 7.97 3.13 -5.22
CA LEU A 96 9.04 4.02 -5.67
C LEU A 96 8.44 5.35 -6.11
N ASN A 97 9.21 6.44 -6.04
CA ASN A 97 8.74 7.77 -6.40
C ASN A 97 8.21 7.83 -7.84
N THR A 98 8.97 7.27 -8.78
CA THR A 98 8.60 7.22 -10.19
C THR A 98 7.36 6.36 -10.45
N THR A 99 7.21 5.24 -9.72
CA THR A 99 6.02 4.39 -9.81
C THR A 99 4.81 5.12 -9.24
N TRP A 100 4.95 5.80 -8.10
CA TRP A 100 3.90 6.62 -7.51
C TRP A 100 3.44 7.69 -8.49
N ASP A 101 4.36 8.50 -9.04
CA ASP A 101 4.02 9.57 -9.99
C ASP A 101 3.25 9.02 -11.20
N LYS A 102 3.72 7.92 -11.79
CA LYS A 102 3.07 7.29 -12.95
C LYS A 102 1.66 6.77 -12.62
N MET A 103 1.48 6.14 -11.46
CA MET A 103 0.19 5.56 -11.08
C MET A 103 -0.78 6.63 -10.59
N ALA A 104 -0.31 7.61 -9.83
CA ALA A 104 -1.12 8.71 -9.33
C ALA A 104 -1.64 9.59 -10.48
N GLN A 105 -0.84 9.82 -11.53
CA GLN A 105 -1.32 10.49 -12.75
C GLN A 105 -2.57 9.82 -13.36
N ARG A 106 -2.68 8.49 -13.24
CA ARG A 106 -3.80 7.72 -13.81
C ARG A 106 -4.96 7.54 -12.85
N TYR A 107 -4.66 7.32 -11.57
CA TYR A 107 -5.66 6.79 -10.63
C TYR A 107 -5.94 7.70 -9.43
N HIS A 108 -5.18 8.77 -9.20
CA HIS A 108 -5.36 9.61 -8.03
C HIS A 108 -6.75 10.30 -8.06
N PRO A 109 -7.54 10.22 -6.97
CA PRO A 109 -8.91 10.74 -6.97
C PRO A 109 -8.99 12.26 -6.94
N GLN A 110 -8.03 12.92 -6.30
CA GLN A 110 -8.08 14.36 -6.04
C GLN A 110 -6.71 15.01 -6.21
N PRO A 111 -6.16 15.05 -7.45
CA PRO A 111 -4.92 15.79 -7.68
C PRO A 111 -5.11 17.28 -7.37
N SER A 112 -4.09 17.89 -6.79
CA SER A 112 -4.05 19.34 -6.52
C SER A 112 -3.15 20.05 -7.53
N GLY A 113 -3.20 21.38 -7.57
CA GLY A 113 -2.38 22.20 -8.46
C GLY A 113 -3.13 22.73 -9.70
N PHE A 114 -2.40 23.35 -10.62
CA PHE A 114 -2.98 24.10 -11.75
C PHE A 114 -2.35 23.69 -13.09
N LEU A 115 -3.20 23.45 -14.09
CA LEU A 115 -2.82 23.02 -15.44
C LEU A 115 -1.84 21.82 -15.43
N PHE A 116 -0.62 22.03 -15.92
CA PHE A 116 0.43 21.01 -16.05
C PHE A 116 1.15 20.72 -14.72
N TRP A 117 0.99 21.59 -13.71
CA TRP A 117 1.61 21.44 -12.40
C TRP A 117 0.65 20.72 -11.45
N ARG A 118 0.52 19.40 -11.64
CA ARG A 118 -0.27 18.55 -10.74
C ARG A 118 0.58 18.02 -9.60
N ASN A 119 0.06 18.11 -8.39
CA ASN A 119 0.61 17.47 -7.20
C ASN A 119 -0.31 16.32 -6.75
N TYR A 120 0.30 15.16 -6.52
CA TYR A 120 -0.39 13.95 -6.08
C TYR A 120 -0.02 13.67 -4.63
N GLY A 121 -0.98 13.89 -3.74
CA GLY A 121 -0.79 13.67 -2.31
C GLY A 121 -0.54 12.20 -1.99
N PHE A 122 0.34 11.91 -1.04
CA PHE A 122 0.70 10.55 -0.64
C PHE A 122 0.09 10.14 0.71
N GLN A 123 -0.96 10.85 1.15
CA GLN A 123 -1.71 10.54 2.36
C GLN A 123 -2.33 9.14 2.31
N PRO A 124 -2.65 8.53 3.47
CA PRO A 124 -3.16 7.16 3.53
C PRO A 124 -4.35 6.88 2.60
N GLU A 125 -5.32 7.79 2.52
CA GLU A 125 -6.51 7.69 1.67
C GLU A 125 -6.13 7.57 0.18
N TYR A 126 -5.10 8.32 -0.23
CA TYR A 126 -4.66 8.35 -1.63
C TYR A 126 -3.79 7.15 -1.98
N GLN A 127 -2.94 6.68 -1.07
CA GLN A 127 -2.21 5.42 -1.26
C GLN A 127 -3.20 4.28 -1.51
N ASP A 128 -4.23 4.16 -0.67
CA ASP A 128 -5.27 3.15 -0.84
C ASP A 128 -6.06 3.34 -2.13
N ALA A 129 -6.55 4.55 -2.41
CA ALA A 129 -7.39 4.81 -3.58
C ALA A 129 -6.65 4.53 -4.90
N VAL A 130 -5.37 4.92 -4.99
CA VAL A 130 -4.53 4.67 -6.17
C VAL A 130 -4.33 3.16 -6.37
N VAL A 131 -3.97 2.43 -5.32
CA VAL A 131 -3.77 0.97 -5.43
C VAL A 131 -5.07 0.25 -5.75
N TYR A 132 -6.17 0.60 -5.08
CA TYR A 132 -7.48 -0.01 -5.32
C TYR A 132 -7.90 0.14 -6.78
N ARG A 133 -7.81 1.37 -7.32
CA ARG A 133 -8.18 1.66 -8.71
C ARG A 133 -7.23 0.97 -9.69
N TRP A 134 -5.94 0.94 -9.39
CA TRP A 134 -4.97 0.23 -10.22
C TRP A 134 -5.23 -1.28 -10.25
N LEU A 135 -5.45 -1.93 -9.10
CA LEU A 135 -5.80 -3.36 -9.02
C LEU A 135 -7.16 -3.67 -9.67
N SER A 136 -8.05 -2.69 -9.75
CA SER A 136 -9.36 -2.83 -10.39
C SER A 136 -9.31 -2.59 -11.91
N ASP A 137 -8.21 -2.08 -12.46
CA ASP A 137 -8.07 -1.83 -13.90
C ASP A 137 -7.69 -3.11 -14.65
N LYS A 138 -8.67 -3.66 -15.39
CA LYS A 138 -8.50 -4.88 -16.18
C LYS A 138 -7.47 -4.71 -17.30
N ASN A 139 -7.36 -3.52 -17.89
CA ASN A 139 -6.42 -3.25 -18.97
C ASN A 139 -4.99 -3.20 -18.43
N ALA A 140 -4.79 -2.65 -17.23
CA ALA A 140 -3.48 -2.62 -16.58
C ALA A 140 -2.92 -4.02 -16.29
N TRP A 141 -3.79 -4.98 -15.95
CA TRP A 141 -3.39 -6.33 -15.55
C TRP A 141 -3.62 -7.41 -16.61
N GLY A 142 -4.31 -7.07 -17.70
CA GLY A 142 -4.77 -8.01 -18.74
C GLY A 142 -5.81 -9.03 -18.25
N VAL A 143 -6.30 -8.87 -17.02
CA VAL A 143 -7.29 -9.75 -16.38
C VAL A 143 -8.12 -8.95 -15.36
N ASP A 144 -9.33 -9.41 -15.11
CA ASP A 144 -10.14 -8.94 -13.99
C ASP A 144 -9.68 -9.62 -12.69
N ILE A 145 -8.90 -8.90 -11.88
CA ILE A 145 -8.34 -9.43 -10.63
C ILE A 145 -9.44 -9.87 -9.67
N SER A 146 -10.49 -9.08 -9.48
CA SER A 146 -11.59 -9.43 -8.57
C SER A 146 -12.23 -10.76 -8.98
N THR A 147 -12.49 -10.93 -10.27
CA THR A 147 -13.04 -12.18 -10.81
C THR A 147 -12.09 -13.37 -10.58
N GLN A 148 -10.77 -13.19 -10.75
CA GLN A 148 -9.80 -14.26 -10.46
C GLN A 148 -9.81 -14.64 -8.98
N LEU A 149 -9.84 -13.65 -8.09
CA LEU A 149 -9.87 -13.86 -6.64
C LEU A 149 -11.14 -14.59 -6.19
N ARG A 150 -12.31 -14.22 -6.74
CA ARG A 150 -13.58 -14.92 -6.49
C ARG A 150 -13.57 -16.38 -6.95
N LYS A 151 -12.81 -16.69 -8.00
CA LYS A 151 -12.57 -18.06 -8.47
C LYS A 151 -11.52 -18.82 -7.64
N GLY A 152 -11.02 -18.24 -6.55
CA GLY A 152 -9.99 -18.85 -5.69
C GLY A 152 -8.59 -18.85 -6.30
N ARG A 153 -8.35 -18.16 -7.42
CA ARG A 153 -7.05 -18.13 -8.14
C ARG A 153 -6.05 -17.17 -7.50
N VAL A 154 -5.91 -17.25 -6.18
CA VAL A 154 -5.09 -16.33 -5.38
C VAL A 154 -3.62 -16.41 -5.78
N ASN A 155 -3.09 -17.62 -5.95
CA ASN A 155 -1.69 -17.83 -6.35
C ASN A 155 -1.37 -17.20 -7.72
N ASP A 156 -2.29 -17.31 -8.69
CA ASP A 156 -2.08 -16.73 -10.02
C ASP A 156 -2.12 -15.21 -9.98
N VAL A 157 -2.98 -14.63 -9.14
CA VAL A 157 -3.01 -13.20 -8.90
C VAL A 157 -1.70 -12.75 -8.26
N LEU A 158 -1.26 -13.37 -7.16
CA LEU A 158 0.00 -13.00 -6.48
C LEU A 158 1.22 -13.11 -7.41
N ARG A 159 1.29 -14.17 -8.21
CA ARG A 159 2.33 -14.37 -9.23
C ARG A 159 2.32 -13.29 -10.31
N ARG A 160 1.14 -12.81 -10.72
CA ARG A 160 1.01 -11.71 -11.68
C ARG A 160 1.48 -10.38 -11.10
N LEU A 161 1.26 -10.17 -9.80
CA LEU A 161 1.63 -8.95 -9.09
C LEU A 161 3.11 -8.88 -8.73
N SER A 162 3.84 -9.99 -8.72
CA SER A 162 5.23 -10.04 -8.23
C SER A 162 6.22 -9.19 -9.02
N GLY A 163 5.95 -8.90 -10.29
CA GLY A 163 6.76 -7.97 -11.07
C GLY A 163 6.64 -6.52 -10.62
N THR A 164 5.57 -6.18 -9.88
CA THR A 164 5.37 -4.85 -9.27
C THR A 164 5.77 -4.84 -7.80
N TRP A 165 5.39 -5.88 -7.07
CA TRP A 165 5.69 -6.07 -5.65
C TRP A 165 6.57 -7.30 -5.48
N THR A 166 7.89 -7.10 -5.56
CA THR A 166 8.86 -8.20 -5.53
C THR A 166 8.79 -9.00 -4.22
N SER A 167 8.35 -8.37 -3.12
CA SER A 167 8.17 -9.04 -1.84
C SER A 167 7.10 -10.13 -1.86
N LEU A 168 6.22 -10.18 -2.86
CA LEU A 168 5.24 -11.26 -3.03
C LEU A 168 5.89 -12.60 -3.45
N GLY A 169 7.20 -12.59 -3.74
CA GLY A 169 7.95 -13.76 -4.20
C GLY A 169 7.82 -13.99 -5.70
N TYR A 170 8.09 -15.22 -6.17
CA TYR A 170 8.03 -15.61 -7.60
C TYR A 170 9.03 -14.88 -8.54
N GLY A 171 9.95 -14.08 -7.98
CA GLY A 171 11.12 -13.48 -8.65
C GLY A 171 12.43 -13.88 -7.96
N ILE A 172 13.50 -13.09 -8.15
CA ILE A 172 14.86 -13.39 -7.63
C ILE A 172 14.94 -13.29 -6.09
N GLU A 173 14.01 -12.59 -5.46
CA GLU A 173 13.95 -12.44 -4.01
C GLU A 173 12.95 -13.45 -3.41
N THR A 174 13.48 -14.48 -2.74
CA THR A 174 12.68 -15.37 -1.90
C THR A 174 12.31 -14.65 -0.61
N ASN A 175 11.09 -14.11 -0.52
CA ASN A 175 10.52 -13.65 0.74
C ASN A 175 10.03 -14.86 1.57
N SER A 176 10.43 -14.96 2.84
CA SER A 176 9.98 -15.98 3.79
C SER A 176 8.46 -15.99 3.99
N MET A 177 7.80 -14.88 3.70
CA MET A 177 6.34 -14.72 3.80
C MET A 177 5.58 -15.25 2.59
N SER A 178 6.24 -15.45 1.44
CA SER A 178 5.56 -15.71 0.15
C SER A 178 4.66 -16.96 0.17
N GLY A 179 5.11 -18.04 0.83
CA GLY A 179 4.32 -19.26 1.02
C GLY A 179 3.08 -19.09 1.92
N TYR A 180 3.05 -18.06 2.76
CA TYR A 180 1.94 -17.79 3.68
C TYR A 180 0.92 -16.78 3.13
N LEU A 181 1.26 -16.05 2.07
CA LEU A 181 0.40 -15.00 1.49
C LEU A 181 -0.99 -15.48 1.07
N PRO A 182 -1.17 -16.68 0.47
CA PRO A 182 -2.52 -17.18 0.17
C PRO A 182 -3.36 -17.38 1.44
N THR A 183 -2.75 -17.89 2.51
CA THR A 183 -3.42 -18.06 3.81
C THR A 183 -3.75 -16.72 4.46
N ILE A 184 -2.83 -15.75 4.39
CA ILE A 184 -3.07 -14.38 4.85
C ILE A 184 -4.23 -13.76 4.08
N TYR A 185 -4.25 -13.89 2.75
CA TYR A 185 -5.34 -13.41 1.91
C TYR A 185 -6.69 -13.96 2.34
N GLN A 186 -6.82 -15.26 2.53
CA GLN A 186 -8.08 -15.88 2.96
C GLN A 186 -8.56 -15.36 4.32
N ARG A 187 -7.63 -15.06 5.23
CA ARG A 187 -7.96 -14.46 6.53
C ARG A 187 -8.44 -13.02 6.37
N MET A 188 -7.73 -12.20 5.60
CA MET A 188 -8.13 -10.83 5.33
C MET A 188 -9.48 -10.76 4.61
N LEU A 189 -9.73 -11.67 3.67
CA LEU A 189 -11.01 -11.76 2.96
C LEU A 189 -12.18 -12.03 3.91
N LYS A 190 -12.02 -12.95 4.87
CA LYS A 190 -13.04 -13.19 5.90
C LYS A 190 -13.37 -11.94 6.70
N GLU A 191 -12.36 -11.13 7.03
CA GLU A 191 -12.58 -9.87 7.74
C GLU A 191 -13.27 -8.83 6.87
N GLU A 192 -12.84 -8.64 5.62
CA GLU A 192 -13.45 -7.66 4.71
C GLU A 192 -14.90 -8.02 4.34
N LEU A 193 -15.20 -9.31 4.17
CA LEU A 193 -16.57 -9.78 3.93
C LEU A 193 -17.50 -9.50 5.13
N LYS A 194 -17.03 -9.74 6.35
CA LYS A 194 -17.79 -9.44 7.58
C LYS A 194 -18.11 -7.96 7.77
N LYS A 195 -17.27 -7.06 7.22
CA LYS A 195 -17.50 -5.61 7.26
C LYS A 195 -18.42 -5.11 6.13
N SER A 196 -18.63 -5.93 5.10
CA SER A 196 -19.37 -5.56 3.89
C SER A 196 -20.79 -6.12 3.85
N GLY A 197 -21.14 -7.04 4.76
CA GLY A 197 -22.49 -7.54 4.98
C GLY A 197 -23.12 -6.89 6.19
#